data_AF-X1HJE3-F1
#
_entry.id   AF-X1HJE3-F1
#
_cell.length_a   1.000
_cell.length_b   1.000
_cell.length_c   1.000
_cell.angle_alpha   90.00
_cell.angle_beta   90.00
_cell.angle_gamma   90.00
#
_symmetry.space_group_name_H-M   'P 1'
#
loop_
_entity.id
_entity.type
_entity.pdbx_description
1 polymer ?
#
loop_
_entity_poly.entity_id
_entity_poly.type
_entity_poly.pdbx_seq_one_letter_code
_entity_poly.pdbx_strand_id
1 'polypeptide(L)'
;FVHVGWGRWQLAGWAAQPEPPEHEPKAQREVVVINDEIWNAVTTIEENDYVYKLLEKIRKPLSFDEICSRLADYLKVDVYELRATGFLKAYDERFRRLDNGSWALEKWFEKPSAQKPEPEQPPNVLVKPKKSFWTDKFWLILKNLVVSVKRYYSRFFNLIFRK
;
A
#
# COMPACT_ATOMS: atom_id res chain seq x y z
N PHE A 1 -26.00 36.38 -32.42
CA PHE A 1 -25.50 35.01 -32.64
C PHE A 1 -25.10 34.89 -34.11
N VAL A 2 -24.06 34.12 -34.43
CA VAL A 2 -23.58 33.88 -35.80
C VAL A 2 -23.69 32.40 -36.11
N HIS A 3 -24.09 32.07 -37.34
CA HIS A 3 -24.25 30.71 -37.81
C HIS A 3 -22.88 30.15 -38.26
N VAL A 4 -22.36 29.15 -37.53
CA VAL A 4 -21.00 28.59 -37.73
C VAL A 4 -21.01 27.21 -38.41
N GLY A 5 -22.13 26.80 -38.97
CA GLY A 5 -22.29 25.50 -39.65
C GLY A 5 -23.65 24.88 -39.36
N TRP A 6 -23.98 23.76 -40.01
CA TRP A 6 -25.30 23.13 -39.90
C TRP A 6 -25.68 22.84 -38.44
N GLY A 7 -26.68 23.59 -37.95
CA GLY A 7 -27.29 23.40 -36.64
C GLY A 7 -26.53 23.98 -35.44
N ARG A 8 -25.46 24.78 -35.64
CA ARG A 8 -24.69 25.39 -34.54
C ARG A 8 -24.76 26.91 -34.56
N TRP A 9 -25.21 27.48 -33.45
CA TRP A 9 -25.28 28.91 -33.19
C TRP A 9 -24.29 29.29 -32.10
N GLN A 10 -23.43 30.27 -32.34
CA GLN A 10 -22.51 30.81 -31.34
C GLN A 10 -22.76 32.31 -31.11
N LEU A 11 -22.43 32.80 -29.91
CA LEU A 11 -22.46 34.22 -29.59
C LEU A 11 -21.41 34.95 -30.44
N ALA A 12 -21.78 36.08 -31.04
CA ALA A 12 -20.92 36.79 -31.99
C ALA A 12 -19.57 37.23 -31.40
N GLY A 13 -19.49 37.39 -30.07
CA GLY A 13 -18.24 37.73 -29.37
C GLY A 13 -17.22 36.60 -29.31
N TRP A 14 -17.59 35.34 -29.60
CA TRP A 14 -16.65 34.21 -29.59
C TRP A 14 -16.04 33.89 -30.97
N ALA A 15 -16.67 34.34 -32.06
CA ALA A 15 -16.17 34.10 -33.41
C ALA A 15 -14.93 34.95 -33.78
N ALA A 16 -14.54 35.88 -32.90
CA ALA A 16 -13.38 36.76 -33.09
C ALA A 16 -12.14 36.31 -32.31
N GLN A 17 -12.14 35.12 -31.69
CA GLN A 17 -10.90 34.57 -31.18
C GLN A 17 -10.09 34.04 -32.38
N PRO A 18 -8.84 34.51 -32.57
CA PRO A 18 -7.96 33.94 -33.58
C PRO A 18 -7.86 32.44 -33.30
N GLU A 19 -8.05 31.61 -34.32
CA GLU A 19 -7.90 30.17 -34.16
C GLU A 19 -6.55 29.89 -33.49
N PRO A 20 -6.52 29.12 -32.39
CA PRO A 20 -5.27 28.79 -31.74
C PRO A 20 -4.37 28.16 -32.82
N PRO A 21 -3.12 28.62 -32.98
CA PRO A 21 -2.25 28.17 -34.06
C PRO A 21 -2.20 26.65 -34.04
N GLU A 22 -2.61 26.01 -35.14
CA GLU A 22 -2.66 24.54 -35.32
C GLU A 22 -1.26 23.86 -35.25
N HIS A 23 -0.22 24.62 -34.90
CA HIS A 23 1.16 24.21 -34.77
C HIS A 23 1.63 24.29 -33.31
N GLU A 24 0.88 23.70 -32.37
CA GLU A 24 1.57 23.17 -31.20
C GLU A 24 2.40 21.97 -31.68
N PRO A 25 3.74 22.02 -31.59
CA PRO A 25 4.55 20.85 -31.88
C PRO A 25 4.04 19.76 -30.95
N LYS A 26 3.51 18.67 -31.52
CA LYS A 26 3.14 17.46 -30.77
C LYS A 26 4.36 17.13 -29.93
N ALA A 27 4.33 17.48 -28.65
CA ALA A 27 5.39 17.20 -27.72
C ALA A 27 5.62 15.71 -27.87
N GLN A 28 6.77 15.36 -28.47
CA GLN A 28 7.13 13.98 -28.69
C GLN A 28 7.16 13.41 -27.27
N ARG A 29 6.16 12.60 -26.94
CA ARG A 29 6.15 11.86 -25.68
C ARG A 29 7.33 10.92 -25.78
N GLU A 30 8.47 11.37 -25.27
CA GLU A 30 9.62 10.51 -25.08
C GLU A 30 9.09 9.32 -24.28
N VAL A 31 9.10 8.15 -24.93
CA VAL A 31 8.76 6.91 -24.27
C VAL A 31 9.90 6.69 -23.29
N VAL A 32 9.68 7.07 -22.04
CA VAL A 32 10.62 6.82 -20.95
C VAL A 32 10.78 5.31 -20.87
N VAL A 33 11.92 4.81 -21.35
CA VAL A 33 12.29 3.40 -21.23
C VAL A 33 12.64 3.20 -19.76
N ILE A 34 11.67 2.71 -18.99
CA ILE A 34 11.86 2.43 -17.56
C ILE A 34 12.76 1.20 -17.46
N ASN A 35 13.90 1.35 -16.78
CA ASN A 35 14.86 0.27 -16.56
C ASN A 35 14.25 -0.86 -15.71
N ASP A 36 14.66 -2.11 -15.95
CA ASP A 36 14.23 -3.29 -15.18
C ASP A 36 14.52 -3.14 -13.67
N GLU A 37 15.59 -2.40 -13.33
CA GLU A 37 15.97 -2.09 -11.95
C GLU A 37 14.88 -1.32 -11.19
N ILE A 38 14.19 -0.41 -11.88
CA ILE A 38 13.11 0.38 -11.28
C ILE A 38 11.88 -0.48 -11.02
N TRP A 39 11.52 -1.36 -11.95
CA TRP A 39 10.40 -2.29 -11.75
C TRP A 39 10.65 -3.24 -10.59
N ASN A 40 11.90 -3.70 -10.42
CA ASN A 40 12.31 -4.49 -9.25
C ASN A 40 12.18 -3.69 -7.96
N ALA A 41 12.57 -2.40 -7.97
CA ALA A 41 12.43 -1.51 -6.82
C ALA A 41 10.95 -1.29 -6.45
N VAL A 42 10.08 -1.04 -7.43
CA VAL A 42 8.63 -0.88 -7.22
C VAL A 42 8.02 -2.14 -6.60
N THR A 43 8.34 -3.31 -7.16
CA THR A 43 7.89 -4.60 -6.62
C THR A 43 8.34 -4.78 -5.18
N THR A 44 9.61 -4.47 -4.91
CA THR A 44 10.20 -4.51 -3.56
C THR A 44 9.50 -3.53 -2.59
N ILE A 45 9.10 -2.35 -3.06
CA ILE A 45 8.32 -1.36 -2.30
C ILE A 45 6.95 -1.90 -1.91
N GLU A 46 6.24 -2.49 -2.87
CA GLU A 46 4.90 -3.03 -2.65
C GLU A 46 4.93 -4.27 -1.74
N GLU A 47 5.84 -5.23 -1.98
CA GLU A 47 5.91 -6.47 -1.21
C GLU A 47 6.32 -6.25 0.25
N ASN A 48 7.20 -5.28 0.51
CA ASN A 48 7.74 -5.05 1.85
C ASN A 48 7.07 -3.89 2.59
N ASP A 49 6.03 -3.28 2.01
CA ASP A 49 5.31 -2.14 2.56
C ASP A 49 6.28 -1.00 2.99
N TYR A 50 7.26 -0.68 2.15
CA TYR A 50 8.31 0.29 2.51
C TYR A 50 7.75 1.69 2.80
N VAL A 51 6.70 2.11 2.08
CA VAL A 51 6.01 3.38 2.33
C VAL A 51 5.44 3.43 3.74
N TYR A 52 4.77 2.36 4.16
CA TYR A 52 4.16 2.26 5.48
C TYR A 52 5.23 2.35 6.58
N LYS A 53 6.29 1.54 6.46
CA LYS A 53 7.41 1.52 7.40
C LYS A 53 8.11 2.89 7.47
N LEU A 54 8.26 3.56 6.34
CA LEU A 54 8.86 4.90 6.26
C LEU A 54 8.03 5.93 7.04
N LEU A 55 6.72 6.00 6.77
CA LEU A 55 5.81 6.91 7.46
C LEU A 55 5.73 6.58 8.96
N GLU A 56 5.65 5.30 9.32
CA GLU A 56 5.62 4.84 10.71
C GLU A 56 6.89 5.22 11.48
N LYS A 57 8.05 5.12 10.84
CA LYS A 57 9.35 5.50 11.43
C LYS A 57 9.45 7.00 11.65
N ILE A 58 8.99 7.81 10.70
CA ILE A 58 9.13 9.27 10.74
C ILE A 58 8.05 9.92 11.62
N ARG A 59 6.87 9.30 11.73
CA ARG A 59 5.71 9.79 12.50
C ARG A 59 5.28 11.22 12.13
N LYS A 60 5.46 11.58 10.86
CA LYS A 60 5.01 12.86 10.29
C LYS A 60 4.47 12.64 8.88
N PRO A 61 3.48 13.43 8.44
CA PRO A 61 3.06 13.45 7.05
C PRO A 61 4.21 13.85 6.14
N LEU A 62 4.31 13.22 4.96
CA LEU A 62 5.34 13.51 3.97
C LEU A 62 4.71 13.80 2.62
N SER A 63 5.27 14.75 1.87
CA SER A 63 4.93 14.93 0.46
C SER A 63 5.33 13.71 -0.38
N PHE A 64 4.70 13.54 -1.54
CA PHE A 64 5.06 12.47 -2.47
C PHE A 64 6.54 12.56 -2.88
N ASP A 65 7.05 13.77 -3.11
CA ASP A 65 8.45 14.00 -3.49
C ASP A 65 9.44 13.59 -2.39
N GLU A 66 9.11 13.85 -1.12
CA GLU A 66 9.92 13.40 0.02
C GLU A 66 9.90 11.87 0.17
N ILE A 67 8.76 11.24 -0.09
CA ILE A 67 8.64 9.77 -0.08
C ILE A 67 9.51 9.18 -1.19
N CYS A 68 9.38 9.68 -2.43
CA CYS A 68 10.21 9.25 -3.56
C CYS A 68 11.70 9.41 -3.27
N SER A 69 12.12 10.59 -2.79
CA SER A 69 13.53 10.87 -2.51
C SER A 69 14.10 9.92 -1.45
N ARG A 70 13.38 9.70 -0.36
CA ARG A 70 13.82 8.80 0.72
C ARG A 70 13.86 7.33 0.30
N LEU A 71 12.91 6.88 -0.51
CA LEU A 71 12.88 5.50 -1.01
C LEU A 71 13.96 5.27 -2.07
N ALA A 72 14.17 6.23 -2.95
CA ALA A 72 15.24 6.21 -3.94
C ALA A 72 16.62 6.14 -3.26
N ASP A 73 16.87 6.97 -2.24
CA ASP A 73 18.10 6.94 -1.45
C ASP A 73 18.32 5.60 -0.74
N TYR A 74 17.23 4.97 -0.27
CA TYR A 74 17.25 3.69 0.44
C TYR A 74 17.53 2.51 -0.51
N LEU A 75 16.91 2.51 -1.69
CA LEU A 75 17.01 1.45 -2.70
C LEU A 75 18.13 1.68 -3.73
N LYS A 76 18.80 2.84 -3.67
CA LYS A 76 19.86 3.27 -4.61
C LYS A 76 19.37 3.31 -6.07
N VAL A 77 18.18 3.85 -6.28
CA VAL A 77 17.58 4.05 -7.61
C VAL A 77 17.39 5.53 -7.93
N ASP A 78 17.18 5.84 -9.21
CA ASP A 78 16.91 7.22 -9.63
C ASP A 78 15.52 7.70 -9.15
N VAL A 79 15.49 8.92 -8.60
CA VAL A 79 14.27 9.52 -8.02
C VAL A 79 13.23 9.83 -9.10
N TYR A 80 13.67 10.29 -10.28
CA TYR A 80 12.79 10.69 -11.37
C TYR A 80 12.14 9.47 -12.02
N GLU A 81 12.91 8.40 -12.22
CA GLU A 81 12.37 7.14 -12.73
C GLU A 81 11.39 6.51 -11.73
N LEU A 82 11.71 6.52 -10.43
CA LEU A 82 10.80 6.03 -9.40
C LEU A 82 9.51 6.86 -9.29
N ARG A 83 9.59 8.17 -9.51
CA ARG A 83 8.41 9.05 -9.51
C ARG A 83 7.43 8.70 -10.63
N ALA A 84 7.92 8.19 -11.76
CA ALA A 84 7.10 7.85 -12.92
C ALA A 84 6.28 6.55 -12.74
N THR A 85 6.62 5.68 -11.79
CA THR A 85 6.04 4.33 -11.71
C THR A 85 4.71 4.21 -10.98
N GLY A 86 4.29 5.25 -10.25
CA GLY A 86 3.00 5.23 -9.55
C GLY A 86 2.89 4.19 -8.43
N PHE A 87 4.02 3.78 -7.83
CA PHE A 87 4.07 2.76 -6.76
C PHE A 87 3.19 3.08 -5.54
N LEU A 88 2.85 4.36 -5.32
CA LEU A 88 1.96 4.78 -4.25
C LEU A 88 0.50 4.72 -4.71
N LYS A 89 -0.20 3.65 -4.29
CA LYS A 89 -1.62 3.44 -4.60
C LYS A 89 -2.48 4.45 -3.84
N ALA A 90 -3.06 5.40 -4.57
CA ALA A 90 -3.86 6.47 -3.96
C ALA A 90 -5.16 5.99 -3.30
N TYR A 91 -5.60 4.77 -3.60
CA TYR A 91 -6.81 4.14 -3.07
C TYR A 91 -6.54 3.15 -1.93
N ASP A 92 -5.31 3.06 -1.44
CA ASP A 92 -4.99 2.19 -0.30
C ASP A 92 -5.53 2.82 1.00
N GLU A 93 -6.46 2.13 1.65
CA GLU A 93 -7.15 2.55 2.88
C GLU A 93 -6.21 2.88 4.05
N ARG A 94 -4.97 2.36 4.01
CA ARG A 94 -3.97 2.59 5.05
C ARG A 94 -3.37 4.00 4.98
N PHE A 95 -3.46 4.65 3.82
CA PHE A 95 -2.88 5.96 3.58
C PHE A 95 -3.97 7.01 3.40
N ARG A 96 -3.78 8.14 4.07
CA ARG A 96 -4.62 9.32 3.93
C ARG A 96 -3.87 10.40 3.19
N ARG A 97 -4.46 10.93 2.12
CA ARG A 97 -3.99 12.16 1.50
C ARG A 97 -4.58 13.36 2.24
N LEU A 98 -3.71 14.27 2.67
CA LEU A 98 -4.07 15.51 3.34
C LEU A 98 -4.34 16.63 2.33
N ASP A 99 -4.97 17.71 2.80
CA ASP A 99 -5.35 18.87 1.97
C ASP A 99 -4.13 19.58 1.36
N ASN A 100 -2.98 19.50 2.03
CA ASN A 100 -1.70 20.03 1.53
C ASN A 100 -1.03 19.12 0.48
N GLY A 101 -1.63 17.97 0.15
CA GLY A 101 -1.09 16.98 -0.77
C GLY A 101 -0.08 16.00 -0.16
N SER A 102 0.23 16.12 1.14
CA SER A 102 1.05 15.15 1.86
C SER A 102 0.28 13.85 2.15
N TRP A 103 1.01 12.78 2.37
CA TRP A 103 0.52 11.47 2.74
C TRP A 103 0.84 11.17 4.20
N ALA A 104 -0.13 10.59 4.89
CA ALA A 104 -0.03 10.18 6.28
C ALA A 104 -0.68 8.81 6.47
N LEU A 105 -0.42 8.16 7.61
CA LEU A 105 -1.09 6.89 7.94
C LEU A 105 -2.48 7.18 8.51
N GLU A 106 -3.51 6.45 8.05
CA GLU A 106 -4.89 6.62 8.54
C GLU A 106 -4.99 6.39 10.05
N LYS A 107 -4.19 5.43 10.58
CA LYS A 107 -4.11 5.11 12.01
C LYS A 107 -3.74 6.28 12.92
N TRP A 108 -3.18 7.37 12.39
CA TRP A 108 -2.88 8.57 13.17
C TRP A 108 -4.12 9.45 13.41
N PHE A 109 -5.15 9.30 12.58
CA PHE A 109 -6.39 10.06 12.62
C PHE A 109 -7.56 9.27 13.17
N GLU A 110 -7.46 7.94 13.18
CA GLU A 110 -8.31 7.10 14.00
C GLU A 110 -8.16 7.59 15.45
N LYS A 111 -9.10 8.44 15.88
CA LYS A 111 -9.33 8.67 17.31
C LYS A 111 -9.41 7.27 17.90
N PRO A 112 -8.71 6.97 19.01
CA PRO A 112 -8.90 5.71 19.71
C PRO A 112 -10.41 5.61 19.91
N SER A 113 -11.03 4.75 19.09
CA SER A 113 -12.47 4.62 19.01
C SER A 113 -12.85 4.33 20.43
N ALA A 114 -13.47 5.32 21.09
CA ALA A 114 -13.86 5.22 22.48
C ALA A 114 -14.55 3.88 22.57
N GLN A 115 -13.90 2.95 23.28
CA GLN A 115 -14.19 1.52 23.24
C GLN A 115 -15.69 1.37 23.05
N LYS A 116 -16.11 0.92 21.86
CA LYS A 116 -17.52 0.65 21.59
C LYS A 116 -17.97 -0.14 22.81
N PRO A 117 -18.85 0.41 23.68
CA PRO A 117 -19.14 -0.22 24.96
C PRO A 117 -19.52 -1.64 24.60
N GLU A 118 -18.70 -2.56 25.08
CA GLU A 118 -18.93 -3.99 24.95
C GLU A 118 -20.39 -4.16 25.40
N PRO A 119 -21.30 -4.62 24.52
CA PRO A 119 -22.70 -4.71 24.86
C PRO A 119 -22.75 -5.51 26.15
N GLU A 120 -23.18 -4.86 27.23
CA GLU A 120 -23.20 -5.41 28.58
C GLU A 120 -23.72 -6.84 28.46
N GLN A 121 -22.82 -7.80 28.67
CA GLN A 121 -23.22 -9.20 28.67
C GLN A 121 -24.33 -9.28 29.72
N PRO A 122 -25.54 -9.77 29.35
CA PRO A 122 -26.62 -9.89 30.31
C PRO A 122 -26.11 -10.70 31.51
N PRO A 123 -26.54 -10.35 32.74
CA PRO A 123 -26.02 -10.91 33.97
C PRO A 123 -25.98 -12.44 33.86
N ASN A 124 -24.75 -12.94 33.93
CA ASN A 124 -24.32 -14.32 34.01
C ASN A 124 -25.41 -15.24 34.59
N VAL A 125 -26.30 -15.76 33.72
CA VAL A 125 -27.08 -16.94 34.04
C VAL A 125 -26.04 -18.04 34.08
N LEU A 126 -25.77 -18.53 35.30
CA LEU A 126 -24.80 -19.56 35.62
C LEU A 126 -25.16 -20.87 34.89
N VAL A 127 -24.87 -20.93 33.58
CA VAL A 127 -24.97 -22.15 32.79
C VAL A 127 -23.75 -22.99 33.16
N LYS A 128 -24.00 -24.01 33.98
CA LYS A 128 -23.00 -25.02 34.35
C LYS A 128 -22.30 -25.52 33.07
N PRO A 129 -20.96 -25.49 33.01
CA PRO A 129 -20.24 -25.97 31.84
C PRO A 129 -20.53 -27.46 31.64
N LYS A 130 -21.13 -27.81 30.49
CA LYS A 130 -21.11 -29.18 29.99
C LYS A 130 -19.65 -29.52 29.70
N LYS A 131 -19.07 -30.40 30.51
CA LYS A 131 -17.71 -30.94 30.34
C LYS A 131 -17.55 -31.40 28.88
N SER A 132 -16.81 -30.63 28.08
CA SER A 132 -16.54 -30.96 26.70
C SER A 132 -15.51 -32.09 26.67
N PHE A 133 -15.96 -33.24 26.17
CA PHE A 133 -15.29 -34.54 26.18
C PHE A 133 -14.11 -34.62 25.17
N TRP A 134 -13.55 -33.49 24.75
CA TRP A 134 -12.69 -33.38 23.57
C TRP A 134 -11.25 -32.92 23.86
N THR A 135 -10.92 -32.52 25.09
CA THR A 135 -9.59 -31.96 25.40
C THR A 135 -8.49 -33.01 25.58
N ASP A 136 -8.83 -34.27 25.87
CA ASP A 136 -7.79 -35.28 26.17
C ASP A 136 -7.19 -35.97 24.93
N LYS A 137 -7.96 -36.13 23.84
CA LYS A 137 -7.43 -36.78 22.62
C LYS A 137 -6.56 -35.85 21.77
N PHE A 138 -6.83 -34.54 21.77
CA PHE A 138 -6.08 -33.59 20.96
C PHE A 138 -4.64 -33.40 21.48
N TRP A 139 -4.46 -33.45 22.81
CA TRP A 139 -3.15 -33.34 23.44
C TRP A 139 -2.23 -34.54 23.18
N LEU A 140 -2.79 -35.74 22.98
CA LEU A 140 -1.99 -36.92 22.60
C LEU A 140 -1.45 -36.84 21.17
N ILE A 141 -2.22 -36.27 20.23
CA ILE A 141 -1.81 -36.10 18.83
C ILE A 141 -0.67 -35.06 18.74
N LEU A 142 -0.77 -33.95 19.46
CA LEU A 142 0.29 -32.94 19.52
C LEU A 142 1.59 -33.47 20.14
N LYS A 143 1.52 -34.29 21.20
CA LYS A 143 2.72 -34.90 21.80
C LYS A 143 3.45 -35.85 20.84
N ASN A 144 2.74 -36.64 20.05
CA ASN A 144 3.38 -37.54 19.08
C ASN A 144 4.01 -36.80 17.88
N LEU A 145 3.44 -35.66 17.46
CA LEU A 145 4.00 -34.86 16.37
C LEU A 145 5.36 -34.23 16.73
N VAL A 146 5.51 -33.72 17.95
CA VAL A 146 6.75 -33.07 18.42
C VAL A 146 7.93 -34.05 18.50
N VAL A 147 7.68 -35.33 18.80
CA VAL A 147 8.73 -36.36 18.86
C VAL A 147 9.26 -36.71 17.46
N SER A 148 8.40 -36.73 16.43
CA SER A 148 8.83 -37.00 15.05
C SER A 148 9.70 -35.88 14.46
N VAL A 149 9.37 -34.62 14.76
CA VAL A 149 10.13 -33.47 14.25
C VAL A 149 11.55 -33.44 14.84
N LYS A 150 11.71 -33.77 16.14
CA LYS A 150 13.04 -33.79 16.79
C LYS A 150 14.03 -34.80 16.18
N ARG A 151 13.55 -35.95 15.66
CA ARG A 151 14.43 -36.93 14.99
C ARG A 151 14.89 -36.47 13.61
N TYR A 152 14.13 -35.65 12.92
CA TYR A 152 14.46 -35.19 11.57
C TYR A 152 15.58 -34.13 11.59
N TYR A 153 15.51 -33.17 12.52
CA TYR A 153 16.53 -32.11 12.62
C TYR A 153 17.89 -32.59 13.13
N SER A 154 17.93 -33.66 13.94
CA SER A 154 19.20 -34.22 14.43
C SER A 154 20.05 -34.91 13.35
N ARG A 155 19.45 -35.38 12.25
CA ARG A 155 20.20 -35.97 11.12
C ARG A 155 20.72 -34.90 10.15
N PHE A 156 19.98 -33.81 9.95
CA PHE A 156 20.40 -32.72 9.08
C PHE A 156 21.58 -31.91 9.66
N PHE A 157 21.63 -31.70 10.97
CA PHE A 157 22.73 -30.95 11.59
C PHE A 157 24.10 -31.63 11.49
N ASN A 158 24.14 -32.97 11.51
CA ASN A 158 25.40 -33.72 11.37
C ASN A 158 25.97 -33.73 9.94
N LEU A 159 25.19 -33.35 8.92
CA LEU A 159 25.66 -33.29 7.54
C LEU A 159 26.38 -31.97 7.21
N ILE A 160 26.06 -30.90 7.94
CA ILE A 160 26.56 -29.54 7.67
C ILE A 160 27.88 -29.27 8.41
N PHE A 161 28.10 -29.91 9.57
CA PHE A 161 29.26 -29.66 10.44
C PHE A 161 30.41 -30.68 10.31
N ARG A 162 30.42 -31.51 9.25
CA ARG A 162 31.45 -32.55 9.03
C ARG A 162 32.38 -32.26 7.85
N LYS A 163 32.68 -30.98 7.62
CA LYS A 163 33.70 -30.50 6.67
C LYS A 163 34.82 -29.78 7.41
#